data_AF-A0A0D7AD43-F1
#
_entry.id   AF-A0A0D7AD43-F1
#
_cell.length_a   1.000
_cell.length_b   1.000
_cell.length_c   1.000
_cell.angle_alpha   90.00
_cell.angle_beta   90.00
_cell.angle_gamma   90.00
#
_symmetry.space_group_name_H-M   'P 1'
#
loop_
_entity.id
_entity.type
_entity.pdbx_description
1 polymer ?
#
loop_
_entity_poly.entity_id
_entity_poly.type
_entity_poly.pdbx_seq_one_letter_code
_entity_poly.pdbx_strand_id
1 'polypeptide(L)'
;WAGEVISSREKTELSDEFRQLEMDIELRREGTKRLQAAADVFYHTLSKKKECEALDDPDKLLPIDALGIAQITHGEAYDSAYGSALVTLGRAHCKIATQQDTFAMTFQDTYLKSHSTFLDEIKEYDVQRKKLESRRLSYDAAITKFEKHKNSRKEKAKREVEEEMERAQFRYEETCEDVRAHMHSVQESEVSQLRELTALLDNEIKFVRQWLNVLEDARSDWP
;
A
#
# COMPACT_ATOMS: atom_id res chain seq x y z
N TRP A 1 -48.86 29.72 9.32
CA TRP A 1 -47.59 29.05 9.66
C TRP A 1 -47.89 27.58 9.90
N ALA A 2 -47.89 26.78 8.84
CA ALA A 2 -48.07 25.34 8.93
C ALA A 2 -46.66 24.74 9.07
N GLY A 3 -46.38 24.15 10.24
CA GLY A 3 -45.15 23.41 10.47
C GLY A 3 -45.20 22.09 9.72
N GLU A 4 -44.42 21.97 8.63
CA GLU A 4 -44.08 20.68 8.06
C GLU A 4 -43.25 19.90 9.09
N VAL A 5 -43.87 18.90 9.71
CA VAL A 5 -43.15 17.85 10.41
C VAL A 5 -42.48 17.01 9.33
N ILE A 6 -41.24 17.34 9.00
CA ILE A 6 -40.35 16.46 8.24
C ILE A 6 -40.11 15.26 9.14
N SER A 7 -40.93 14.22 8.95
CA SER A 7 -40.73 12.91 9.55
C SER A 7 -39.38 12.39 9.06
N SER A 8 -38.31 12.60 9.85
CA SER A 8 -37.05 11.89 9.71
C SER A 8 -37.32 10.41 10.00
N ARG A 9 -37.74 9.66 8.97
CA ARG A 9 -37.91 8.22 9.04
C ARG A 9 -36.56 7.57 9.33
N GLU A 10 -36.54 6.61 10.25
CA GLU A 10 -35.37 5.78 10.55
C GLU A 10 -34.89 5.14 9.24
N LYS A 11 -33.63 5.45 8.88
CA LYS A 11 -32.96 4.87 7.72
C LYS A 11 -32.59 3.43 8.05
N THR A 12 -32.49 2.56 7.04
CA THR A 12 -31.87 1.25 7.26
C THR A 12 -30.45 1.44 7.82
N GLU A 13 -30.23 0.99 9.05
CA GLU A 13 -28.96 1.11 9.76
C GLU A 13 -28.12 -0.16 9.63
N LEU A 14 -26.81 0.01 9.45
CA LEU A 14 -25.84 -1.08 9.53
C LEU A 14 -25.67 -1.50 10.99
N SER A 15 -25.37 -2.78 11.22
CA SER A 15 -25.07 -3.30 12.55
C SER A 15 -23.82 -2.65 13.14
N ASP A 16 -23.71 -2.62 14.47
CA ASP A 16 -22.53 -2.09 15.16
C ASP A 16 -21.25 -2.85 14.78
N GLU A 17 -21.35 -4.17 14.59
CA GLU A 17 -20.25 -5.00 14.08
C GLU A 17 -19.78 -4.53 12.70
N PHE A 18 -20.70 -4.24 11.78
CA PHE A 18 -20.35 -3.75 10.45
C PHE A 18 -19.65 -2.39 10.52
N ARG A 19 -20.13 -1.48 11.38
CA ARG A 19 -19.49 -0.17 11.60
C ARG A 19 -18.07 -0.33 12.17
N GLN A 20 -17.86 -1.28 13.09
CA GLN A 20 -16.52 -1.59 13.61
C GLN A 20 -15.59 -2.09 12.52
N LEU A 21 -16.07 -2.97 11.62
CA LEU A 21 -15.30 -3.39 10.46
C LEU A 21 -14.96 -2.20 9.55
N GLU A 22 -15.91 -1.30 9.25
CA GLU A 22 -15.61 -0.09 8.46
C GLU A 22 -14.51 0.78 9.08
N MET A 23 -14.54 0.94 10.41
CA MET A 23 -13.50 1.69 11.14
C MET A 23 -12.13 1.02 11.05
N ASP A 24 -12.07 -0.31 11.16
CA ASP A 24 -10.84 -1.08 11.01
C ASP A 24 -10.26 -0.96 9.59
N ILE A 25 -11.10 -1.07 8.56
CA ILE A 25 -10.68 -0.88 7.16
C ILE A 25 -10.10 0.51 6.95
N GLU A 26 -10.72 1.56 7.49
CA GLU A 26 -10.20 2.93 7.34
C GLU A 26 -8.89 3.15 8.11
N LEU A 27 -8.75 2.56 9.30
CA LEU A 27 -7.49 2.57 10.05
C LEU A 27 -6.36 1.93 9.24
N ARG A 28 -6.61 0.74 8.66
CA ARG A 28 -5.64 0.01 7.83
C ARG A 28 -5.30 0.76 6.54
N ARG A 29 -6.31 1.38 5.89
CA ARG A 29 -6.13 2.22 4.70
C ARG A 29 -5.15 3.34 4.96
N GLU A 30 -5.43 4.14 5.98
CA GLU A 30 -4.67 5.35 6.26
C GLU A 30 -3.26 5.01 6.77
N GLY A 31 -3.14 3.96 7.59
CA GLY A 31 -1.84 3.40 7.98
C GLY A 31 -1.00 3.01 6.78
N THR A 32 -1.57 2.25 5.84
CA THR A 32 -0.84 1.77 4.66
C THR A 32 -0.46 2.91 3.71
N LYS A 33 -1.32 3.92 3.52
CA LYS A 33 -0.97 5.10 2.72
C LYS A 33 0.25 5.84 3.27
N ARG A 34 0.33 6.00 4.59
CA ARG A 34 1.48 6.64 5.24
C ARG A 34 2.75 5.82 5.11
N LEU A 35 2.64 4.50 5.31
CA LEU A 35 3.75 3.57 5.13
C LEU A 35 4.26 3.59 3.70
N GLN A 36 3.37 3.54 2.71
CA GLN A 36 3.70 3.66 1.29
C GLN A 36 4.45 4.95 0.99
N ALA A 37 3.93 6.11 1.44
CA ALA A 37 4.55 7.40 1.19
C ALA A 37 5.96 7.50 1.81
N ALA A 38 6.14 7.00 3.03
CA ALA A 38 7.46 6.97 3.68
C ALA A 38 8.42 6.01 2.97
N ALA A 39 7.94 4.83 2.58
CA ALA A 39 8.70 3.83 1.85
C ALA A 39 9.13 4.34 0.46
N ASP A 40 8.29 5.11 -0.24
CA ASP A 40 8.63 5.72 -1.54
C ASP A 40 9.79 6.72 -1.41
N VAL A 41 9.80 7.52 -0.33
CA VAL A 41 10.91 8.45 -0.06
C VAL A 41 12.20 7.70 0.26
N PHE A 42 12.11 6.62 1.04
CA PHE A 42 13.26 5.78 1.35
C PHE A 42 13.82 5.11 0.09
N TYR A 43 12.96 4.47 -0.71
CA TYR A 43 13.32 3.88 -1.99
C TYR A 43 13.95 4.89 -2.95
N HIS A 44 13.36 6.09 -3.05
CA HIS A 44 13.94 7.16 -3.87
C HIS A 44 15.36 7.47 -3.42
N THR A 45 15.62 7.53 -2.11
CA THR A 45 16.97 7.82 -1.59
C THR A 45 17.96 6.71 -1.93
N LEU A 46 17.54 5.44 -1.82
CA LEU A 46 18.38 4.28 -2.13
C LEU A 46 18.71 4.15 -3.62
N SER A 47 17.77 4.49 -4.51
CA SER A 47 17.88 4.28 -5.96
C SER A 47 18.30 5.51 -6.75
N LYS A 48 18.46 6.68 -6.10
CA LYS A 48 18.73 7.94 -6.80
C LYS A 48 20.13 7.98 -7.39
N LYS A 49 20.18 7.83 -8.71
CA LYS A 49 21.38 8.03 -9.52
C LYS A 49 21.44 9.46 -10.05
N LYS A 50 22.64 10.05 -10.06
CA LYS A 50 22.91 11.40 -10.55
C LYS A 50 24.24 11.46 -11.30
N GLU A 51 24.32 12.39 -12.23
CA GLU A 51 25.59 12.82 -12.81
C GLU A 51 26.47 13.43 -11.71
N CYS A 52 27.77 13.17 -11.79
CA CYS A 52 28.76 13.70 -10.86
C CYS A 52 29.78 14.53 -11.64
N GLU A 53 29.85 15.83 -11.37
CA GLU A 53 30.80 16.75 -12.03
C GLU A 53 32.27 16.38 -11.80
N ALA A 54 32.56 15.54 -10.81
CA ALA A 54 33.91 15.05 -10.53
C ALA A 54 34.35 13.92 -11.48
N LEU A 55 33.45 13.42 -12.33
CA LEU A 55 33.71 12.36 -13.30
C LEU A 55 33.56 12.92 -14.72
N ASP A 56 34.42 12.47 -15.63
CA ASP A 56 34.36 12.85 -17.04
C ASP A 56 33.21 12.14 -17.79
N ASP A 57 32.67 11.06 -17.21
CA ASP A 57 31.56 10.27 -17.77
C ASP A 57 30.20 10.91 -17.43
N PRO A 58 29.32 11.18 -18.42
CA PRO A 58 27.97 11.70 -18.18
C PRO A 58 27.00 10.68 -17.57
N ASP A 59 27.43 9.46 -17.26
CA ASP A 59 26.56 8.44 -16.68
C ASP A 59 26.03 8.82 -15.28
N LYS A 60 24.76 8.48 -15.05
CA LYS A 60 24.11 8.67 -13.75
C LYS A 60 24.45 7.51 -12.84
N LEU A 61 25.11 7.81 -11.74
CA LEU A 61 25.62 6.83 -10.80
C LEU A 61 25.03 7.03 -9.40
N LEU A 62 25.06 5.98 -8.59
CA LEU A 62 24.82 6.16 -7.16
C LEU A 62 25.95 7.02 -6.57
N PRO A 63 25.67 7.88 -5.57
CA PRO A 63 26.70 8.74 -4.99
C PRO A 63 27.94 8.00 -4.48
N ILE A 64 27.75 6.81 -3.87
CA ILE A 64 28.86 5.98 -3.39
C ILE A 64 29.68 5.36 -4.54
N ASP A 65 29.04 5.08 -5.67
CA ASP A 65 29.72 4.57 -6.86
C ASP A 65 30.59 5.65 -7.51
N ALA A 66 30.02 6.85 -7.65
CA ALA A 66 30.75 8.01 -8.16
C ALA A 66 31.98 8.35 -7.30
N LEU A 67 31.82 8.28 -5.97
CA LEU A 67 32.95 8.40 -5.04
C LEU A 67 34.00 7.30 -5.27
N GLY A 68 33.56 6.05 -5.44
CA GLY A 68 34.44 4.92 -5.69
C GLY A 68 35.27 5.09 -6.97
N ILE A 69 34.65 5.52 -8.06
CA ILE A 69 35.33 5.78 -9.34
C ILE A 69 36.35 6.91 -9.18
N ALA A 70 35.97 8.02 -8.54
CA ALA A 70 36.89 9.14 -8.32
C ALA A 70 38.12 8.73 -7.49
N GLN A 71 37.92 7.89 -6.46
CA GLN A 71 39.01 7.34 -5.64
C GLN A 71 39.95 6.44 -6.46
N ILE A 72 39.39 5.56 -7.30
CA ILE A 72 40.19 4.68 -8.19
C ILE A 72 41.02 5.53 -9.14
N THR A 73 40.39 6.44 -9.89
CA THR A 73 41.06 7.29 -10.88
C THR A 73 42.18 8.12 -10.26
N HIS A 74 41.94 8.72 -9.08
CA HIS A 74 42.98 9.48 -8.39
C HIS A 74 44.09 8.60 -7.83
N GLY A 75 43.74 7.45 -7.26
CA GLY A 75 44.72 6.51 -6.68
C GLY A 75 45.66 5.92 -7.73
N GLU A 76 45.17 5.66 -8.94
CA GLU A 76 45.97 5.18 -10.07
C GLU A 76 46.97 6.25 -10.60
N ALA A 77 46.75 7.53 -10.28
CA ALA A 77 47.63 8.63 -10.72
C ALA A 77 48.92 8.77 -9.89
N TYR A 78 49.02 8.15 -8.70
CA TYR A 78 50.20 8.27 -7.83
C TYR A 78 50.59 6.94 -7.18
N ASP A 79 51.81 6.45 -7.46
CA ASP A 79 52.40 5.24 -6.87
C ASP A 79 52.83 5.50 -5.41
N SER A 80 51.88 5.32 -4.49
CA SER A 80 52.06 5.53 -3.05
C SER A 80 51.14 4.64 -2.24
N ALA A 81 51.44 4.44 -0.95
CA ALA A 81 50.55 3.72 -0.03
C ALA A 81 49.14 4.33 0.03
N TYR A 82 49.04 5.67 -0.07
CA TYR A 82 47.75 6.35 -0.14
C TYR A 82 47.02 6.06 -1.46
N GLY A 83 47.71 6.10 -2.59
CA GLY A 83 47.14 5.76 -3.91
C GLY A 83 46.61 4.33 -3.95
N SER A 84 47.38 3.37 -3.44
CA SER A 84 46.95 1.98 -3.31
C SER A 84 45.72 1.85 -2.39
N ALA A 85 45.69 2.54 -1.25
CA ALA A 85 44.55 2.52 -0.35
C ALA A 85 43.28 3.14 -0.98
N LEU A 86 43.43 4.21 -1.77
CA LEU A 86 42.32 4.82 -2.52
C LEU A 86 41.74 3.84 -3.54
N VAL A 87 42.58 3.13 -4.30
CA VAL A 87 42.11 2.13 -5.27
C VAL A 87 41.38 0.98 -4.56
N THR A 88 41.92 0.47 -3.47
CA THR A 88 41.29 -0.61 -2.69
C THR A 88 39.92 -0.19 -2.15
N LEU A 89 39.83 0.98 -1.51
CA LEU A 89 38.56 1.48 -0.97
C LEU A 89 37.56 1.85 -2.07
N GLY A 90 38.03 2.44 -3.18
CA GLY A 90 37.18 2.82 -4.29
C GLY A 90 36.50 1.61 -4.94
N ARG A 91 37.23 0.51 -5.13
CA ARG A 91 36.65 -0.76 -5.62
C ARG A 91 35.61 -1.32 -4.66
N ALA A 92 35.85 -1.21 -3.36
CA ALA A 92 34.89 -1.60 -2.32
C ALA A 92 33.60 -0.77 -2.41
N HIS A 93 33.70 0.55 -2.58
CA HIS A 93 32.55 1.43 -2.77
C HIS A 93 31.72 1.11 -4.02
N CYS A 94 32.36 0.83 -5.17
CA CYS A 94 31.63 0.41 -6.39
C CYS A 94 30.89 -0.93 -6.18
N LYS A 95 31.52 -1.89 -5.47
CA LYS A 95 30.88 -3.17 -5.12
C LYS A 95 29.67 -2.95 -4.18
N ILE A 96 29.80 -2.06 -3.21
CA ILE A 96 28.70 -1.67 -2.32
C ILE A 96 27.56 -1.00 -3.10
N ALA A 97 27.86 -0.13 -4.06
CA ALA A 97 26.83 0.49 -4.90
C ALA A 97 25.95 -0.55 -5.61
N THR A 98 26.57 -1.59 -6.15
CA THR A 98 25.85 -2.71 -6.79
C THR A 98 24.94 -3.45 -5.80
N GLN A 99 25.40 -3.66 -4.57
CA GLN A 99 24.60 -4.27 -3.50
C GLN A 99 23.42 -3.37 -3.09
N GLN A 100 23.64 -2.06 -3.02
CA GLN A 100 22.59 -1.07 -2.71
C GLN A 100 21.51 -1.04 -3.79
N ASP A 101 21.89 -1.04 -5.07
CA ASP A 101 20.94 -1.12 -6.18
C ASP A 101 20.08 -2.40 -6.08
N THR A 102 20.71 -3.54 -5.80
CA THR A 102 20.00 -4.82 -5.63
C THR A 102 19.02 -4.78 -4.45
N PHE A 103 19.42 -4.18 -3.33
CA PHE A 103 18.56 -3.99 -2.17
C PHE A 103 17.38 -3.06 -2.51
N ALA A 104 17.63 -1.94 -3.18
CA ALA A 104 16.60 -0.99 -3.59
C ALA A 104 15.55 -1.63 -4.51
N MET A 105 15.99 -2.42 -5.50
CA MET A 105 15.10 -3.18 -6.38
C MET A 105 14.25 -4.19 -5.59
N THR A 106 14.88 -4.95 -4.69
CA THR A 106 14.18 -5.94 -3.86
C THR A 106 13.14 -5.26 -2.97
N PHE A 107 13.48 -4.12 -2.36
CA PHE A 107 12.57 -3.30 -1.55
C PHE A 107 11.35 -2.83 -2.36
N GLN A 108 11.56 -2.41 -3.61
CA GLN A 108 10.49 -2.00 -4.51
C GLN A 108 9.56 -3.16 -4.89
N ASP A 109 10.13 -4.28 -5.30
CA ASP A 109 9.39 -5.43 -5.84
C ASP A 109 8.65 -6.24 -4.76
N THR A 110 9.02 -6.07 -3.49
CA THR A 110 8.40 -6.76 -2.35
C THR A 110 7.57 -5.80 -1.51
N TYR A 111 8.21 -5.05 -0.61
CA TYR A 111 7.55 -4.24 0.40
C TYR A 111 6.66 -3.15 -0.20
N LEU A 112 7.18 -2.33 -1.12
CA LEU A 112 6.37 -1.29 -1.79
C LEU A 112 5.24 -1.89 -2.63
N LYS A 113 5.53 -2.95 -3.39
CA LYS A 113 4.51 -3.63 -4.19
C LYS A 113 3.38 -4.18 -3.32
N SER A 114 3.71 -4.75 -2.15
CA SER A 114 2.73 -5.32 -1.22
C SER A 114 1.73 -4.28 -0.71
N HIS A 115 2.21 -3.10 -0.33
CA HIS A 115 1.37 -1.97 0.05
C HIS A 115 0.51 -1.47 -1.12
N SER A 116 1.08 -1.37 -2.32
CA SER A 116 0.34 -1.01 -3.53
C SER A 116 -0.81 -2.00 -3.80
N THR A 117 -0.55 -3.30 -3.72
CA THR A 117 -1.56 -4.34 -3.89
C THR A 117 -2.64 -4.26 -2.82
N PHE A 118 -2.28 -4.08 -1.56
CA PHE A 118 -3.27 -3.90 -0.48
C PHE A 118 -4.15 -2.66 -0.68
N LEU A 119 -3.57 -1.55 -1.14
CA LEU A 119 -4.34 -0.35 -1.47
C LEU A 119 -5.29 -0.57 -2.66
N ASP A 120 -4.95 -1.47 -3.59
CA ASP A 120 -5.85 -1.86 -4.67
C ASP A 120 -7.01 -2.76 -4.17
N GLU A 121 -6.75 -3.67 -3.23
CA GLU A 121 -7.82 -4.45 -2.56
C GLU A 121 -8.81 -3.52 -1.83
N ILE A 122 -8.31 -2.48 -1.18
CA ILE A 122 -9.14 -1.46 -0.53
C ILE A 122 -9.98 -0.68 -1.56
N LYS A 123 -9.46 -0.41 -2.76
CA LYS A 123 -10.26 0.23 -3.83
C LYS A 123 -11.40 -0.68 -4.29
N GLU A 124 -11.19 -1.99 -4.35
CA GLU A 124 -12.26 -2.95 -4.68
C GLU A 124 -13.33 -2.94 -3.56
N TYR A 125 -12.91 -2.93 -2.30
CA TYR A 125 -13.83 -2.72 -1.17
C TYR A 125 -14.68 -1.44 -1.34
N ASP A 126 -14.08 -0.31 -1.76
CA ASP A 126 -14.81 0.94 -1.99
C ASP A 126 -15.89 0.82 -3.08
N VAL A 127 -15.63 0.02 -4.12
CA VAL A 127 -16.61 -0.26 -5.19
C VAL A 127 -17.80 -1.03 -4.62
N GLN A 128 -17.55 -2.10 -3.87
CA GLN A 128 -18.61 -2.87 -3.24
C GLN A 128 -19.38 -2.05 -2.20
N ARG A 129 -18.69 -1.20 -1.44
CA ARG A 129 -19.33 -0.34 -0.45
C ARG A 129 -20.26 0.70 -1.08
N LYS A 130 -19.88 1.26 -2.23
CA LYS A 130 -20.76 2.15 -3.03
C LYS A 130 -21.98 1.40 -3.58
N LYS A 131 -21.78 0.16 -4.05
CA LYS A 131 -22.87 -0.72 -4.49
C LYS A 131 -23.86 -0.96 -3.34
N LEU A 132 -23.36 -1.25 -2.13
CA LEU A 132 -24.19 -1.43 -0.94
C LEU A 132 -25.03 -0.19 -0.63
N GLU A 133 -24.43 1.01 -0.68
CA GLU A 133 -25.16 2.25 -0.44
C GLU A 133 -26.31 2.46 -1.45
N SER A 134 -26.07 2.13 -2.72
CA SER A 134 -27.12 2.15 -3.76
C SER A 134 -28.25 1.15 -3.48
N ARG A 135 -27.93 -0.06 -3.00
CA ARG A 135 -28.94 -1.06 -2.61
C ARG A 135 -29.74 -0.62 -1.38
N ARG A 136 -29.08 -0.03 -0.38
CA ARG A 136 -29.73 0.54 0.82
C ARG A 136 -30.76 1.61 0.44
N LEU A 137 -30.40 2.55 -0.42
CA LEU A 137 -31.31 3.59 -0.92
C LEU A 137 -32.52 3.00 -1.68
N SER A 138 -32.28 1.96 -2.49
CA SER A 138 -33.34 1.25 -3.21
C SER A 138 -34.30 0.54 -2.26
N TYR A 139 -33.77 -0.06 -1.19
CA TYR A 139 -34.57 -0.74 -0.16
C TYR A 139 -35.39 0.25 0.67
N ASP A 140 -34.80 1.36 1.12
CA ASP A 140 -35.52 2.44 1.83
C ASP A 140 -36.69 2.99 1.00
N ALA A 141 -36.49 3.15 -0.31
CA ALA A 141 -37.53 3.58 -1.23
C ALA A 141 -38.66 2.55 -1.35
N ALA A 142 -38.32 1.26 -1.42
CA ALA A 142 -39.29 0.16 -1.49
C ALA A 142 -40.10 0.03 -0.18
N ILE A 143 -39.45 0.13 0.99
CA ILE A 143 -40.12 0.22 2.30
C ILE A 143 -41.10 1.38 2.30
N THR A 144 -40.68 2.56 1.86
CA THR A 144 -41.54 3.74 1.81
C THR A 144 -42.75 3.54 0.90
N LYS A 145 -42.58 2.85 -0.23
CA LYS A 145 -43.66 2.53 -1.16
C LYS A 145 -44.63 1.51 -0.56
N PHE A 146 -44.13 0.46 0.09
CA PHE A 146 -44.92 -0.54 0.80
C PHE A 146 -45.77 0.09 1.90
N GLU A 147 -45.16 0.91 2.75
CA GLU A 147 -45.85 1.62 3.83
C GLU A 147 -47.00 2.50 3.33
N LYS A 148 -46.89 3.10 2.14
CA LYS A 148 -47.97 3.89 1.52
C LYS A 148 -49.11 3.01 1.00
N HIS A 149 -48.84 1.78 0.59
CA HIS A 149 -49.81 0.88 -0.06
C HIS A 149 -50.30 -0.26 0.84
N LYS A 150 -49.75 -0.44 2.04
CA LYS A 150 -50.11 -1.53 2.97
C LYS A 150 -51.57 -1.54 3.37
N ASN A 151 -52.21 -0.36 3.42
CA ASN A 151 -53.63 -0.17 3.74
C ASN A 151 -54.51 -0.03 2.48
N SER A 152 -53.97 -0.27 1.29
CA SER A 152 -54.72 -0.19 0.04
C SER A 152 -55.78 -1.28 -0.03
N ARG A 153 -57.00 -0.94 -0.48
CA ARG A 153 -58.07 -1.92 -0.75
C ARG A 153 -57.85 -2.73 -2.03
N LYS A 154 -56.83 -2.38 -2.84
CA LYS A 154 -56.47 -3.09 -4.07
C LYS A 154 -55.43 -4.17 -3.76
N GLU A 155 -55.90 -5.39 -3.50
CA GLU A 155 -55.04 -6.51 -3.07
C GLU A 155 -53.89 -6.80 -4.05
N LYS A 156 -54.16 -6.75 -5.36
CA LYS A 156 -53.14 -6.91 -6.40
C LYS A 156 -52.00 -5.89 -6.27
N ALA A 157 -52.34 -4.62 -6.08
CA ALA A 157 -51.35 -3.56 -5.95
C ALA A 157 -50.56 -3.63 -4.64
N LYS A 158 -51.20 -4.11 -3.56
CA LYS A 158 -50.52 -4.37 -2.28
C LYS A 158 -49.46 -5.46 -2.44
N ARG A 159 -49.85 -6.59 -3.03
CA ARG A 159 -48.95 -7.73 -3.28
C ARG A 159 -47.77 -7.38 -4.18
N GLU A 160 -48.00 -6.62 -5.26
CA GLU A 160 -46.93 -6.20 -6.16
C GLU A 160 -45.86 -5.34 -5.45
N VAL A 161 -46.28 -4.47 -4.53
CA VAL A 161 -45.36 -3.60 -3.77
C VAL A 161 -44.65 -4.36 -2.65
N GLU A 162 -45.31 -5.33 -2.02
CA GLU A 162 -44.70 -6.25 -1.04
C GLU A 162 -43.58 -7.08 -1.69
N GLU A 163 -43.86 -7.72 -2.83
CA GLU A 163 -42.86 -8.48 -3.58
C GLU A 163 -41.69 -7.60 -4.07
N GLU A 164 -41.94 -6.33 -4.39
CA GLU A 164 -40.88 -5.37 -4.74
C GLU A 164 -39.98 -5.04 -3.55
N MET A 165 -40.57 -4.84 -2.36
CA MET A 165 -39.85 -4.61 -1.11
C MET A 165 -39.01 -5.83 -0.73
N GLU A 166 -39.57 -7.03 -0.77
CA GLU A 166 -38.83 -8.28 -0.49
C GLU A 166 -37.65 -8.47 -1.45
N ARG A 167 -37.85 -8.22 -2.76
CA ARG A 167 -36.75 -8.25 -3.74
C ARG A 167 -35.67 -7.21 -3.47
N ALA A 168 -36.04 -6.03 -2.98
CA ALA A 168 -35.08 -4.99 -2.63
C ALA A 168 -34.31 -5.33 -1.35
N GLN A 169 -34.99 -5.89 -0.35
CA GLN A 169 -34.40 -6.41 0.89
C GLN A 169 -33.36 -7.49 0.58
N PHE A 170 -33.75 -8.52 -0.17
CA PHE A 170 -32.87 -9.64 -0.53
C PHE A 170 -31.57 -9.14 -1.19
N ARG A 171 -31.67 -8.22 -2.15
CA ARG A 171 -30.48 -7.65 -2.83
C ARG A 171 -29.61 -6.81 -1.90
N TYR A 172 -30.21 -6.13 -0.92
CA TYR A 172 -29.48 -5.36 0.09
C TYR A 172 -28.71 -6.31 1.02
N GLU A 173 -29.38 -7.33 1.55
CA GLU A 173 -28.78 -8.35 2.42
C GLU A 173 -27.67 -9.13 1.71
N GLU A 174 -27.89 -9.58 0.48
CA GLU A 174 -26.87 -10.22 -0.35
C GLU A 174 -25.63 -9.32 -0.52
N THR A 175 -25.84 -8.03 -0.83
CA THR A 175 -24.71 -7.09 -0.99
C THR A 175 -24.04 -6.76 0.36
N CYS A 176 -24.77 -6.81 1.48
CA CYS A 176 -24.17 -6.68 2.81
C CYS A 176 -23.21 -7.83 3.10
N GLU A 177 -23.60 -9.07 2.80
CA GLU A 177 -22.74 -10.25 2.96
C GLU A 177 -21.51 -10.16 2.04
N ASP A 178 -21.68 -9.76 0.78
CA ASP A 178 -20.57 -9.54 -0.15
C ASP A 178 -19.54 -8.54 0.41
N VAL A 179 -20.01 -7.39 0.92
CA VAL A 179 -19.12 -6.37 1.48
C VAL A 179 -18.44 -6.89 2.75
N ARG A 180 -19.16 -7.61 3.62
CA ARG A 180 -18.57 -8.19 4.83
C ARG A 180 -17.49 -9.21 4.50
N ALA A 181 -17.70 -10.06 3.50
CA ALA A 181 -16.69 -11.00 3.02
C ALA A 181 -15.43 -10.26 2.52
N HIS A 182 -15.60 -9.16 1.79
CA HIS A 182 -14.47 -8.31 1.38
C HIS A 182 -13.75 -7.67 2.58
N MET A 183 -14.47 -7.18 3.59
CA MET A 183 -13.85 -6.62 4.79
C MET A 183 -12.98 -7.67 5.50
N HIS A 184 -13.48 -8.90 5.65
CA HIS A 184 -12.69 -9.98 6.24
C HIS A 184 -11.48 -10.36 5.39
N SER A 185 -11.61 -10.40 4.07
CA SER A 185 -10.46 -10.61 3.17
C SER A 185 -9.37 -9.55 3.37
N VAL A 186 -9.76 -8.28 3.56
CA VAL A 186 -8.81 -7.19 3.85
C VAL A 186 -8.15 -7.40 5.22
N GLN A 187 -8.86 -7.89 6.23
CA GLN A 187 -8.27 -8.23 7.53
C GLN A 187 -7.28 -9.39 7.42
N GLU A 188 -7.63 -10.45 6.69
CA GLU A 188 -6.79 -11.64 6.49
C GLU A 188 -5.49 -11.33 5.73
N SER A 189 -5.46 -10.25 4.94
CA SER A 189 -4.24 -9.77 4.27
C SER A 189 -3.09 -9.47 5.25
N GLU A 190 -3.38 -9.27 6.54
CA GLU A 190 -2.40 -9.02 7.60
C GLU A 190 -1.32 -10.11 7.66
N VAL A 191 -1.69 -11.36 7.37
CA VAL A 191 -0.72 -12.47 7.29
C VAL A 191 0.32 -12.23 6.19
N SER A 192 -0.12 -11.75 5.02
CA SER A 192 0.79 -11.40 3.93
C SER A 192 1.60 -10.16 4.28
N GLN A 193 1.00 -9.14 4.88
CA GLN A 193 1.71 -7.92 5.30
C GLN A 193 2.82 -8.23 6.31
N LEU A 194 2.54 -9.06 7.31
CA LEU A 194 3.54 -9.51 8.29
C LEU A 194 4.69 -10.28 7.62
N ARG A 195 4.37 -11.14 6.64
CA ARG A 195 5.38 -11.86 5.86
C ARG A 195 6.29 -10.91 5.11
N GLU A 196 5.74 -9.94 4.40
CA GLU A 196 6.54 -8.97 3.62
C GLU A 196 7.37 -8.05 4.52
N LEU A 197 6.83 -7.64 5.69
CA LEU A 197 7.61 -6.89 6.68
C LEU A 197 8.77 -7.72 7.26
N THR A 198 8.55 -9.01 7.51
CA THR A 198 9.60 -9.92 7.96
C THR A 198 10.67 -10.09 6.88
N ALA A 199 10.26 -10.27 5.63
CA ALA A 199 11.18 -10.37 4.50
C ALA A 199 11.99 -9.09 4.30
N LEU A 200 11.40 -7.91 4.54
CA LEU A 200 12.13 -6.64 4.54
C LEU A 200 13.25 -6.65 5.59
N LEU A 201 12.94 -7.01 6.84
CA LEU A 201 13.94 -7.10 7.92
C LEU A 201 15.10 -8.03 7.54
N ASP A 202 14.80 -9.20 7.00
CA ASP A 202 15.82 -10.16 6.57
C ASP A 202 16.70 -9.60 5.44
N ASN A 203 16.09 -8.89 4.49
CA ASN A 203 16.81 -8.23 3.40
C ASN A 203 17.69 -7.07 3.90
N GLU A 204 17.23 -6.28 4.87
CA GLU A 204 18.04 -5.24 5.50
C GLU A 204 19.25 -5.83 6.23
N ILE A 205 19.06 -6.89 7.01
CA ILE A 205 20.15 -7.60 7.70
C ILE A 205 21.16 -8.14 6.67
N LYS A 206 20.68 -8.76 5.59
CA LYS A 206 21.53 -9.28 4.52
C LYS A 206 22.34 -8.16 3.88
N PHE A 207 21.70 -7.04 3.54
CA PHE A 207 22.36 -5.90 2.92
C PHE A 207 23.45 -5.31 3.82
N VAL A 208 23.15 -5.08 5.10
CA VAL A 208 24.13 -4.55 6.07
C VAL A 208 25.32 -5.50 6.24
N ARG A 209 25.08 -6.82 6.32
CA ARG A 209 26.17 -7.82 6.38
C ARG A 209 27.02 -7.82 5.11
N GLN A 210 26.40 -7.75 3.94
CA GLN A 210 27.12 -7.70 2.67
C GLN A 210 27.99 -6.45 2.56
N TRP A 211 27.47 -5.30 3.00
CA TRP A 211 28.22 -4.04 3.06
C TRP A 211 29.43 -4.19 4.00
N LEU A 212 29.21 -4.69 5.22
CA LEU A 212 30.28 -4.89 6.20
C LEU A 212 31.38 -5.80 5.65
N ASN A 213 31.01 -6.95 5.08
CA ASN A 213 31.98 -7.89 4.52
C ASN A 213 32.85 -7.23 3.44
N VAL A 214 32.28 -6.37 2.59
CA VAL A 214 33.06 -5.66 1.56
C VAL A 214 34.08 -4.70 2.17
N LEU A 215 33.73 -4.04 3.28
CA LEU A 215 34.66 -3.16 4.00
C LEU A 215 35.73 -3.95 4.75
N GLU A 216 35.38 -5.10 5.33
CA GLU A 216 36.34 -5.99 5.99
C GLU A 216 37.33 -6.61 5.00
N ASP A 217 36.86 -7.03 3.82
CA ASP A 217 37.71 -7.47 2.71
C ASP A 217 38.72 -6.36 2.34
N ALA A 218 38.22 -5.14 2.13
CA ALA A 218 39.08 -3.98 1.82
C ALA A 218 40.09 -3.68 2.94
N ARG A 219 39.70 -3.87 4.20
CA ARG A 219 40.58 -3.69 5.36
C ARG A 219 41.66 -4.77 5.45
N SER A 220 41.37 -6.00 5.02
CA SER A 220 42.35 -7.08 4.94
C SER A 220 43.43 -6.78 3.89
N ASP A 221 43.03 -6.15 2.78
CA ASP A 221 43.92 -5.76 1.68
C ASP A 221 44.53 -4.35 1.87
N TRP A 222 44.46 -3.80 3.09
CA TRP A 222 44.89 -2.43 3.36
C TRP A 222 46.43 -2.31 3.37
N PRO A 223 47.01 -1.30 2.68
CA PRO A 223 48.46 -1.04 2.69
C PRO A 223 49.04 -0.67 4.06
#